data_AF-A0A835VQK6-F1
#
_entry.id   AF-A0A835VQK6-F1
#
_cell.length_a   1.000
_cell.length_b   1.000
_cell.length_c   1.000
_cell.angle_alpha   90.00
_cell.angle_beta   90.00
_cell.angle_gamma   90.00
#
_symmetry.space_group_name_H-M   'P 1'
#
loop_
_entity.id
_entity.type
_entity.pdbx_description
1 polymer ?
#
loop_
_entity_poly.entity_id
_entity_poly.type
_entity_poly.pdbx_seq_one_letter_code
_entity_poly.pdbx_strand_id
1 'polypeptide(L)' 'MTKKGKLEEIFSKAQYADDPFTYRIFYRDFDSLKELTLPDFLKESNNFETIPVTRIELIKKNNKILFKKSKL' A
#
# COMPACT_ATOMS: atom_id res chain seq x y z
N MET A 1 2.98 17.55 6.50
CA MET A 1 3.24 16.46 5.53
C MET A 1 1.92 15.86 5.08
N THR A 2 1.57 16.03 3.81
CA THR A 2 0.32 15.53 3.22
C THR A 2 0.33 14.00 3.19
N LYS A 3 -0.81 13.33 3.41
CA LYS A 3 -0.93 11.85 3.42
C LYS A 3 -0.32 11.17 2.18
N LYS A 4 -0.22 11.89 1.06
CA LYS A 4 0.40 11.47 -0.20
C LYS A 4 1.91 11.21 -0.07
N GLY A 5 2.66 12.12 0.55
CA GLY A 5 4.11 11.99 0.70
C GLY A 5 4.53 10.78 1.52
N LYS A 6 3.77 10.45 2.58
CA LYS A 6 4.07 9.27 3.42
C LYS A 6 3.92 7.95 2.65
N LEU A 7 2.93 7.85 1.76
CA LEU A 7 2.75 6.66 0.93
C LEU A 7 3.89 6.54 -0.09
N GLU A 8 4.25 7.65 -0.75
CA GLU A 8 5.37 7.70 -1.70
C GLU A 8 6.70 7.27 -1.05
N GLU A 9 6.98 7.74 0.18
CA GLU A 9 8.15 7.30 0.95
C GLU A 9 8.13 5.80 1.26
N ILE A 10 6.97 5.25 1.65
CA ILE A 10 6.83 3.82 1.94
C ILE A 10 7.08 2.99 0.68
N PHE A 11 6.50 3.38 -0.45
CA PHE A 11 6.66 2.67 -1.72
C PHE A 11 8.09 2.76 -2.24
N SER A 12 8.70 3.94 -2.22
CA SER A 12 10.09 4.12 -2.63
C SER A 12 11.02 3.25 -1.79
N LYS A 13 10.86 3.28 -0.46
CA LYS A 13 11.67 2.44 0.42
C LYS A 13 11.48 0.95 0.16
N ALA A 14 10.23 0.52 -0.05
CA ALA A 14 9.90 -0.87 -0.32
C ALA A 14 10.40 -1.39 -1.68
N GLN A 15 10.54 -0.52 -2.69
CA GLN A 15 11.03 -0.89 -4.01
C GLN A 15 12.56 -0.86 -4.12
N TYR A 16 13.20 0.10 -3.46
CA TYR A 16 14.64 0.38 -3.69
C TYR A 16 15.54 0.04 -2.51
N ALA A 17 15.02 -0.06 -1.29
CA ALA A 17 15.84 -0.18 -0.08
C ALA A 17 15.48 -1.37 0.82
N ASP A 18 14.35 -2.03 0.59
CA ASP A 18 13.84 -3.13 1.39
C ASP A 18 13.30 -4.24 0.47
N ASP A 19 13.02 -5.42 1.04
CA ASP A 19 12.37 -6.49 0.30
C ASP A 19 10.86 -6.20 0.12
N PRO A 20 10.37 -6.07 -1.12
CA PRO A 20 8.99 -5.67 -1.41
C PRO A 20 7.96 -6.73 -0.99
N PHE A 21 8.34 -8.01 -0.87
CA PHE A 21 7.44 -9.08 -0.43
C PHE A 21 7.16 -9.02 1.08
N THR A 22 7.98 -8.30 1.86
CA THR A 22 7.73 -8.05 3.29
C THR A 22 6.61 -7.03 3.56
N TYR A 23 6.15 -6.32 2.52
CA TYR A 23 5.11 -5.30 2.61
C TYR A 23 3.75 -5.90 2.24
N ARG A 24 2.77 -5.76 3.14
CA ARG A 24 1.37 -6.12 2.88
C ARG A 24 0.52 -4.87 2.73
N ILE A 25 -0.14 -4.78 1.57
CA ILE A 25 -1.05 -3.71 1.20
C ILE A 25 -2.48 -4.21 1.40
N PHE A 26 -3.22 -3.48 2.23
CA PHE A 26 -4.65 -3.69 2.42
C PHE A 26 -5.39 -2.57 1.71
N TYR A 27 -6.19 -2.93 0.72
CA TYR A 27 -6.94 -1.98 -0.09
C TYR A 27 -8.38 -2.42 -0.24
N ARG A 28 -9.26 -1.44 -0.45
CA ARG A 28 -10.68 -1.69 -0.67
C ARG A 28 -10.93 -1.92 -2.16
N ASP A 29 -11.32 -3.13 -2.49
CA ASP A 29 -11.76 -3.55 -3.82
C ASP A 29 -13.28 -3.76 -3.79
N PHE A 30 -14.01 -2.91 -4.50
CA PHE A 30 -15.47 -2.81 -4.38
C PHE A 30 -15.91 -2.72 -2.91
N ASP A 31 -16.53 -3.77 -2.37
CA ASP A 31 -16.99 -3.84 -0.98
C ASP A 31 -16.06 -4.65 -0.06
N SER A 32 -15.06 -5.34 -0.63
CA SER A 32 -14.15 -6.21 0.12
C SER A 32 -12.83 -5.52 0.45
N LEU A 33 -12.25 -5.87 1.60
CA LEU A 33 -10.87 -5.53 1.92
C LEU A 33 -9.98 -6.67 1.45
N LYS A 34 -9.12 -6.41 0.47
CA LYS A 34 -8.13 -7.37 -0.03
C LYS A 34 -6.76 -7.10 0.57
N GLU A 35 -5.99 -8.15 0.73
CA GLU A 35 -4.60 -8.12 1.20
C GLU A 35 -3.71 -8.72 0.12
N LEU A 36 -2.68 -7.97 -0.31
CA LEU A 36 -1.68 -8.43 -1.26
C LEU A 36 -0.28 -8.00 -0.80
N THR A 37 0.75 -8.65 -1.34
CA THR A 37 2.12 -8.10 -1.22
C THR A 37 2.23 -6.83 -2.07
N LEU A 38 3.23 -5.98 -1.78
CA LEU A 38 3.48 -4.82 -2.62
C LEU A 38 3.64 -5.13 -4.12
N PRO A 39 4.47 -6.10 -4.55
CA PRO A 39 4.65 -6.38 -5.97
C PRO A 39 3.37 -6.92 -6.63
N ASP A 40 2.60 -7.77 -5.93
CA ASP A 40 1.30 -8.25 -6.42
C ASP A 40 0.31 -7.09 -6.56
N PHE A 41 0.27 -6.19 -5.58
CA PHE A 41 -0.57 -5.00 -5.63
C PHE A 41 -0.18 -4.08 -6.79
N LEU A 42 1.10 -3.84 -7.04
CA LEU A 42 1.55 -3.00 -8.17
C LEU A 42 1.17 -3.62 -9.52
N LYS A 43 1.23 -4.95 -9.63
CA LYS A 43 0.80 -5.68 -10.81
C LYS A 43 -0.71 -5.62 -11.03
N GLU A 44 -1.51 -5.85 -9.98
CA GLU A 44 -2.98 -5.80 -10.09
C GLU A 44 -3.50 -4.38 -10.30
N SER A 45 -2.89 -3.40 -9.61
CA SER A 45 -3.23 -1.99 -9.74
C SER A 45 -2.71 -1.34 -11.03
N ASN A 46 -1.95 -2.09 -11.85
CA ASN A 46 -1.22 -1.58 -13.01
C ASN A 46 -0.51 -0.25 -12.69
N ASN A 47 0.40 -0.27 -11.72
CA ASN A 47 1.08 0.94 -11.20
C ASN A 47 0.10 2.06 -10.80
N PHE A 48 -0.95 1.69 -10.06
CA PHE A 48 -2.01 2.59 -9.58
C PHE A 48 -2.96 3.17 -10.65
N GLU A 49 -2.86 2.75 -11.91
CA GLU A 49 -3.79 3.16 -12.97
C GLU A 49 -5.20 2.57 -12.79
N THR A 50 -5.30 1.29 -12.38
CA THR A 50 -6.59 0.62 -12.14
C THR A 50 -7.06 0.75 -10.69
N ILE A 51 -6.14 0.68 -9.73
CA ILE A 51 -6.44 0.81 -8.29
C ILE A 51 -5.66 1.98 -7.70
N PRO A 52 -6.29 3.14 -7.47
CA PRO A 52 -5.59 4.32 -6.97
C PRO A 52 -5.16 4.15 -5.51
N VAL A 53 -4.05 4.79 -5.14
CA VAL A 53 -3.51 4.79 -3.76
C VAL A 53 -4.52 5.22 -2.69
N THR A 54 -5.56 5.98 -3.07
CA THR A 54 -6.65 6.41 -2.18
C THR A 54 -7.50 5.26 -1.65
N ARG A 55 -7.49 4.10 -2.33
CA ARG A 55 -8.17 2.88 -1.92
C ARG A 55 -7.39 2.07 -0.89
N ILE A 56 -6.13 2.42 -0.62
CA ILE A 56 -5.30 1.77 0.39
C ILE A 56 -5.78 2.20 1.78
N GLU A 57 -6.18 1.22 2.58
CA GLU A 57 -6.66 1.42 3.95
C GLU A 57 -5.53 1.20 4.97
N LEU A 58 -4.59 0.29 4.69
CA LEU A 58 -3.53 -0.08 5.63
C LEU A 58 -2.31 -0.63 4.88
N ILE A 59 -1.11 -0.27 5.33
CA ILE A 59 0.14 -0.88 4.90
C ILE A 59 0.85 -1.42 6.13
N LYS A 60 1.21 -2.70 6.09
CA LYS A 60 2.03 -3.36 7.10
C LYS A 60 3.36 -3.77 6.48
N LYS A 61 4.39 -3.80 7.31
CA LYS A 61 5.65 -4.49 7.03
C LYS A 61 5.92 -5.42 8.19
N ASN A 62 5.93 -6.73 7.94
CA ASN A 62 5.93 -7.75 9.00
C ASN A 62 4.83 -7.44 10.04
N ASN A 63 5.20 -7.16 11.30
CA ASN A 63 4.26 -6.82 12.37
C ASN A 63 4.07 -5.31 12.61
N LYS A 64 4.70 -4.45 11.81
CA LYS A 64 4.64 -2.99 11.98
C LYS A 64 3.67 -2.35 11.01
N ILE A 65 2.75 -1.54 11.54
CA ILE A 65 1.87 -0.69 10.72
C ILE A 65 2.68 0.52 10.25
N LEU A 66 2.85 0.68 8.94
CA LEU A 66 3.54 1.82 8.33
C LEU A 66 2.57 2.96 7.97
N PHE A 67 1.40 2.57 7.48
CA PHE A 67 0.33 3.49 7.11
C PHE A 67 -1.01 2.90 7.53
N LYS A 68 -1.88 3.72 8.10
CA LYS A 68 -3.28 3.38 8.29
C LYS A 68 -4.08 4.61 7.90
N LYS A 69 -5.06 4.43 7.03
CA LYS A 69 -6.01 5.49 6.71
C LYS A 69 -6.87 5.71 7.95
N SER A 70 -6.74 6.88 8.57
CA SER A 70 -7.70 7.29 9.59
C SER A 70 -9.05 7.48 8.91
N LYS A 71 -10.04 6.68 9.30
CA LYS A 71 -11.45 7.03 9.12
C LYS A 71 -11.71 8.25 10.02
N LEU A 72 -11.99 9.39 9.39
CA LEU A 72 -12.69 10.50 10.04
C LEU A 72 -14.17 10.19 9.99
#